data_AF-A0AAJ5N7B5-F1
#
_entry.id   AF-A0AAJ5N7B5-F1
#
_cell.length_a   1.000
_cell.length_b   1.000
_cell.length_c   1.000
_cell.angle_alpha   90.00
_cell.angle_beta   90.00
_cell.angle_gamma   90.00
#
_symmetry.space_group_name_H-M   'P 1'
#
loop_
_entity.id
_entity.type
_entity.pdbx_description
1 polymer ?
#
loop_
_entity_poly.entity_id
_entity_poly.type
_entity_poly.pdbx_seq_one_letter_code
_entity_poly.pdbx_strand_id
1 'polypeptide(L)'
;MKRLSFLSGALFAMTAMLNAYADPNITASAALTPASGFDRMTWDITPEVVPTQVNASYYWANQLSSQHGGHAIYTGIQPRTRSSNVVIFSAFGTGTTPLSANCRGGADGGAGTSCSIAYAWKTGHAYRLQITVTQANLSDGRSTLDGFITDVATGVTTPTGSIAVPADWGGLSSSAYLFDEYFPFNGASPDPMQRPCVPYARYTTSLPHFYLKDVDYPTTERSIRVNTGKDKCAVLAGTPNARATLVNTTTYLLENGFLPGSPGAPK
;
A
#
# COMPACT_ATOMS: atom_id res chain seq x y z
N MET A 1 18.56 42.21 30.81
CA MET A 1 17.67 41.03 30.84
C MET A 1 16.77 41.06 29.61
N LYS A 2 17.09 40.32 28.55
CA LYS A 2 16.19 40.10 27.40
C LYS A 2 15.99 38.59 27.27
N ARG A 3 14.75 38.15 27.47
CA ARG A 3 14.33 36.74 27.37
C ARG A 3 14.43 36.32 25.90
N LEU A 4 15.24 35.30 25.61
CA LEU A 4 15.17 34.55 24.35
C LEU A 4 13.96 33.61 24.44
N SER A 5 12.91 33.91 23.69
CA SER A 5 11.81 32.99 23.41
C SER A 5 12.27 31.97 22.38
N PHE A 6 12.46 30.72 22.81
CA PHE A 6 12.59 29.59 21.89
C PHE A 6 11.24 29.33 21.23
N LEU A 7 11.08 29.75 19.97
CA LEU A 7 10.02 29.24 19.11
C LEU A 7 10.39 27.78 18.77
N SER A 8 9.73 26.84 19.43
CA SER A 8 9.68 25.45 18.99
C SER A 8 8.86 25.41 17.69
N GLY A 9 9.53 25.56 16.56
CA GLY A 9 8.95 25.28 15.26
C GLY A 9 8.70 23.79 15.16
N ALA A 10 7.44 23.37 15.25
CA ALA A 10 7.03 22.02 14.86
C ALA A 10 7.41 21.83 13.39
N LEU A 11 8.44 21.02 13.14
CA LEU A 11 8.72 20.50 11.80
C LEU A 11 7.50 19.64 11.42
N PHE A 12 6.61 20.18 10.60
CA PHE A 12 5.70 19.35 9.83
C PHE A 12 6.56 18.48 8.93
N ALA A 13 6.77 17.23 9.32
CA ALA A 13 7.17 16.20 8.37
C ALA A 13 6.10 16.21 7.28
N MET A 14 6.45 16.65 6.07
CA MET A 14 5.57 16.48 4.92
C MET A 14 5.34 14.97 4.78
N THR A 15 4.16 14.52 5.20
CA THR A 15 3.63 13.22 4.83
C THR A 15 3.48 13.24 3.32
N ALA A 16 4.51 12.78 2.61
CA ALA A 16 4.37 12.35 1.25
C ALA A 16 3.57 11.04 1.28
N MET A 17 2.25 11.15 1.52
CA MET A 17 1.37 10.16 0.92
C MET A 17 1.63 10.29 -0.58
N LEU A 18 2.09 9.22 -1.21
CA LEU A 18 2.27 9.13 -2.66
C LEU A 18 0.89 9.37 -3.30
N ASN A 19 0.54 10.64 -3.51
CA ASN A 19 -0.63 11.07 -4.27
C ASN A 19 -0.26 11.11 -5.76
N ALA A 20 0.47 10.11 -6.25
CA ALA A 20 0.48 9.79 -7.66
C ALA A 20 -0.91 9.24 -8.02
N TYR A 21 -1.26 9.25 -9.31
CA TYR A 21 -2.61 8.99 -9.87
C TYR A 21 -3.13 7.55 -9.63
N ALA A 22 -3.19 7.14 -8.38
CA ALA A 22 -3.60 5.83 -7.92
C ALA A 22 -5.06 5.90 -7.47
N ASP A 23 -5.92 5.24 -8.24
CA ASP A 23 -7.33 5.08 -7.95
C ASP A 23 -7.78 3.70 -8.45
N PRO A 24 -8.79 3.09 -7.81
CA PRO A 24 -9.46 3.57 -6.61
C PRO A 24 -8.55 3.57 -5.37
N ASN A 25 -8.88 4.40 -4.40
CA ASN A 25 -8.27 4.37 -3.08
C ASN A 25 -9.30 4.23 -1.98
N ILE A 26 -8.87 3.68 -0.85
CA ILE A 26 -9.69 3.62 0.37
C ILE A 26 -8.79 3.95 1.56
N THR A 27 -9.19 4.97 2.31
CA THR A 27 -8.61 5.25 3.63
C THR A 27 -9.46 4.56 4.68
N ALA A 28 -8.83 3.81 5.58
CA ALA A 28 -9.49 3.17 6.70
C ALA A 28 -8.67 3.35 7.99
N SER A 29 -9.36 3.45 9.12
CA SER A 29 -8.68 3.66 10.41
C SER A 29 -9.33 2.89 11.55
N ALA A 30 -8.51 2.44 12.51
CA ALA A 30 -8.99 1.89 13.76
C ALA A 30 -9.64 3.01 14.60
N ALA A 31 -10.65 2.66 15.40
CA ALA A 31 -11.35 3.64 16.23
C ALA A 31 -10.48 4.16 17.40
N LEU A 32 -9.59 3.31 17.90
CA LEU A 32 -8.67 3.62 19.00
C LEU A 32 -7.24 3.41 18.53
N THR A 33 -6.34 4.25 19.02
CA THR A 33 -4.89 4.14 18.74
C THR A 33 -4.17 3.97 20.07
N PRO A 34 -3.49 2.83 20.31
CA PRO A 34 -2.64 2.66 21.48
C PRO A 34 -1.52 3.70 21.53
N ALA A 35 -1.10 4.09 22.73
CA ALA A 35 -0.04 5.08 22.92
C ALA A 35 1.33 4.63 22.38
N SER A 36 1.53 3.33 22.17
CA SER A 36 2.72 2.73 21.55
C SER A 36 2.56 2.45 20.05
N GLY A 37 1.42 2.80 19.47
CA GLY A 37 1.03 2.36 18.14
C GLY A 37 0.71 0.86 18.11
N PHE A 38 0.47 0.35 16.91
CA PHE A 38 0.21 -1.07 16.66
C PHE A 38 1.49 -1.84 16.36
N ASP A 39 1.52 -3.14 16.66
CA ASP A 39 2.66 -4.01 16.34
C ASP A 39 2.47 -4.80 15.04
N ARG A 40 1.24 -4.82 14.49
CA ARG A 40 0.93 -5.53 13.26
C ARG A 40 -0.21 -4.88 12.49
N MET A 41 -0.14 -4.98 11.16
CA MET A 41 -1.23 -4.68 10.25
C MET A 41 -1.37 -5.83 9.24
N THR A 42 -2.60 -6.24 8.95
CA THR A 42 -2.90 -7.25 7.94
C THR A 42 -4.00 -6.77 7.01
N TRP A 43 -3.97 -7.18 5.74
CA TRP A 43 -5.09 -7.01 4.82
C TRP A 43 -5.11 -8.13 3.78
N ASP A 44 -6.30 -8.45 3.29
CA ASP A 44 -6.51 -9.53 2.32
C ASP A 44 -6.78 -8.94 0.93
N ILE A 45 -6.19 -9.54 -0.10
CA ILE A 45 -6.42 -9.21 -1.51
C ILE A 45 -6.65 -10.48 -2.32
N THR A 46 -7.62 -10.43 -3.23
CA THR A 46 -7.92 -11.47 -4.21
C THR A 46 -7.91 -10.86 -5.60
N PRO A 47 -6.81 -10.99 -6.35
CA PRO A 47 -6.78 -10.62 -7.78
C PRO A 47 -7.80 -11.44 -8.55
N GLU A 48 -8.67 -10.82 -9.34
CA GLU A 48 -9.69 -11.54 -10.12
C GLU A 48 -9.48 -11.39 -11.62
N VAL A 49 -9.22 -10.16 -12.06
CA VAL A 49 -8.93 -9.84 -13.45
C VAL A 49 -7.64 -9.02 -13.48
N VAL A 50 -6.64 -9.56 -14.16
CA VAL A 50 -5.33 -8.96 -14.35
C VAL A 50 -5.15 -8.75 -15.85
N PRO A 51 -4.81 -7.54 -16.33
CA PRO A 51 -4.60 -7.36 -17.76
C PRO A 51 -3.38 -8.13 -18.25
N THR A 52 -3.48 -8.67 -19.47
CA THR A 52 -2.50 -9.61 -20.03
C THR A 52 -1.28 -8.94 -20.68
N GLN A 53 -1.35 -7.63 -20.93
CA GLN A 53 -0.33 -6.87 -21.68
C GLN A 53 0.51 -5.93 -20.80
N VAL A 54 0.23 -5.88 -19.50
CA VAL A 54 0.82 -4.90 -18.58
C VAL A 54 2.09 -5.44 -17.93
N ASN A 55 3.24 -5.31 -18.60
CA ASN A 55 4.51 -5.57 -17.93
C ASN A 55 4.71 -4.54 -16.81
N ALA A 56 4.50 -4.95 -15.55
CA ALA A 56 4.69 -4.12 -14.36
C ALA A 56 3.77 -2.91 -14.22
N SER A 57 2.55 -2.97 -14.78
CA SER A 57 1.76 -1.73 -14.88
C SER A 57 0.78 -1.51 -13.74
N TYR A 58 0.53 -2.48 -12.85
CA TYR A 58 -0.29 -2.28 -11.66
C TYR A 58 0.48 -2.50 -10.36
N TYR A 59 0.14 -1.74 -9.33
CA TYR A 59 0.46 -2.04 -7.94
C TYR A 59 -0.81 -1.94 -7.11
N TRP A 60 -1.18 -3.04 -6.46
CA TRP A 60 -2.25 -3.02 -5.47
C TRP A 60 -1.62 -3.14 -4.10
N ALA A 61 -1.74 -2.10 -3.31
CA ALA A 61 -0.98 -1.97 -2.09
C ALA A 61 -1.76 -1.28 -0.99
N ASN A 62 -1.30 -1.51 0.23
CA ASN A 62 -1.74 -0.79 1.39
C ASN A 62 -0.55 -0.10 2.05
N GLN A 63 -0.72 1.17 2.37
CA GLN A 63 0.28 2.03 3.00
C GLN A 63 -0.23 2.50 4.36
N LEU A 64 0.61 2.41 5.37
CA LEU A 64 0.46 3.05 6.67
C LEU A 64 1.67 3.95 6.93
N SER A 65 1.74 4.55 8.11
CA SER A 65 2.96 5.24 8.55
C SER A 65 3.50 4.66 9.86
N SER A 66 4.78 4.93 10.15
CA SER A 66 5.25 4.86 11.53
C SER A 66 4.38 5.72 12.44
N GLN A 67 4.30 5.33 13.71
CA GLN A 67 3.55 6.06 14.73
C GLN A 67 4.11 7.47 14.94
N HIS A 68 5.43 7.61 14.88
CA HIS A 68 6.14 8.87 15.07
C HIS A 68 6.92 9.20 13.80
N GLY A 69 6.97 10.49 13.44
CA GLY A 69 7.67 10.97 12.24
C GLY A 69 6.92 10.79 10.92
N GLY A 70 5.85 9.98 10.89
CA GLY A 70 5.00 9.84 9.70
C GLY A 70 5.69 9.15 8.51
N HIS A 71 6.66 8.28 8.79
CA HIS A 71 7.43 7.55 7.79
C HIS A 71 6.54 6.53 7.08
N ALA A 72 6.39 6.65 5.75
CA ALA A 72 5.52 5.74 4.99
C ALA A 72 6.06 4.31 5.01
N ILE A 73 5.16 3.34 5.14
CA ILE A 73 5.44 1.91 5.06
C ILE A 73 4.34 1.29 4.21
N TYR A 74 4.68 0.58 3.15
CA TYR A 74 3.68 -0.10 2.32
C TYR A 74 4.01 -1.57 2.13
N THR A 75 2.96 -2.35 1.81
CA THR A 75 3.09 -3.71 1.28
C THR A 75 2.03 -3.94 0.21
N GLY A 76 2.36 -4.66 -0.85
CA GLY A 76 1.46 -4.87 -1.96
C GLY A 76 1.91 -5.95 -2.93
N ILE A 77 1.06 -6.21 -3.91
CA ILE A 77 1.32 -7.15 -5.00
C ILE A 77 1.28 -6.44 -6.35
N GLN A 78 2.10 -6.94 -7.27
CA GLN A 78 2.24 -6.41 -8.61
C GLN A 78 2.22 -7.54 -9.64
N PRO A 79 1.29 -7.50 -10.62
CA PRO A 79 1.35 -8.43 -11.74
C PRO A 79 2.55 -8.15 -12.64
N ARG A 80 3.16 -9.22 -13.16
CA ARG A 80 4.25 -9.14 -14.15
C ARG A 80 3.94 -10.07 -15.32
N THR A 81 4.13 -9.57 -16.55
CA THR A 81 3.92 -10.37 -17.78
C THR A 81 5.15 -11.19 -18.18
N ARG A 82 6.35 -10.76 -17.76
CA ARG A 82 7.59 -11.52 -17.88
C ARG A 82 8.03 -11.91 -16.48
N SER A 83 8.24 -13.20 -16.23
CA SER A 83 8.54 -13.84 -14.92
C SER A 83 7.31 -14.10 -14.03
N SER A 84 7.55 -14.34 -12.74
CA SER A 84 6.54 -14.46 -11.70
C SER A 84 6.06 -13.08 -11.26
N ASN A 85 4.86 -13.03 -10.71
CA ASN A 85 4.36 -11.82 -10.06
C ASN A 85 5.26 -11.42 -8.87
N VAL A 86 5.12 -10.19 -8.39
CA VAL A 86 5.99 -9.64 -7.35
C VAL A 86 5.18 -9.24 -6.13
N VAL A 87 5.74 -9.46 -4.95
CA VAL A 87 5.30 -8.87 -3.68
C VAL A 87 6.36 -7.86 -3.27
N ILE A 88 5.93 -6.66 -2.89
CA ILE A 88 6.82 -5.55 -2.52
C ILE A 88 6.46 -5.10 -1.12
N PHE A 89 7.48 -4.83 -0.31
CA PHE A 89 7.38 -4.28 1.03
C PHE A 89 8.46 -3.21 1.20
N SER A 90 8.09 -1.99 1.56
CA SER A 90 9.03 -0.86 1.66
C SER A 90 8.78 -0.02 2.90
N ALA A 91 9.86 0.57 3.43
CA ALA A 91 9.83 1.58 4.48
C ALA A 91 10.61 2.82 4.01
N PHE A 92 9.99 3.99 4.11
CA PHE A 92 10.52 5.26 3.62
C PHE A 92 11.11 6.07 4.78
N GLY A 93 12.31 6.61 4.57
CA GLY A 93 12.97 7.44 5.58
C GLY A 93 14.46 7.16 5.70
N THR A 94 15.15 8.05 6.39
CA THR A 94 16.56 7.85 6.74
C THR A 94 16.69 6.85 7.90
N GLY A 95 17.86 6.23 8.04
CA GLY A 95 18.14 5.27 9.13
C GLY A 95 17.58 3.87 8.91
N THR A 96 16.85 3.62 7.82
CA THR A 96 16.44 2.27 7.43
C THR A 96 17.64 1.46 6.93
N THR A 97 17.70 0.16 7.21
CA THR A 97 18.74 -0.73 6.66
C THR A 97 18.13 -2.08 6.26
N PRO A 98 18.47 -2.63 5.07
CA PRO A 98 18.04 -3.96 4.69
C PRO A 98 18.63 -5.03 5.63
N LEU A 99 17.79 -5.94 6.12
CA LEU A 99 18.22 -7.11 6.90
C LEU A 99 18.10 -8.42 6.12
N SER A 100 17.22 -8.48 5.12
CA SER A 100 17.09 -9.65 4.23
C SER A 100 17.81 -9.45 2.90
N ALA A 101 18.30 -10.55 2.31
CA ALA A 101 19.06 -10.54 1.06
C ALA A 101 18.30 -9.97 -0.15
N ASN A 102 16.97 -10.02 -0.12
CA ASN A 102 16.09 -9.51 -1.17
C ASN A 102 15.63 -8.06 -0.92
N CYS A 103 16.23 -7.40 0.08
CA CYS A 103 16.03 -5.99 0.39
C CYS A 103 17.24 -5.16 -0.06
N ARG A 104 16.98 -3.91 -0.45
CA ARG A 104 18.02 -2.95 -0.84
C ARG A 104 17.68 -1.55 -0.36
N GLY A 105 18.71 -0.74 -0.17
CA GLY A 105 18.54 0.69 0.08
C GLY A 105 17.89 1.38 -1.12
N GLY A 106 17.06 2.39 -0.83
CA GLY A 106 16.25 3.12 -1.82
C GLY A 106 14.81 2.63 -1.84
N ALA A 107 13.88 3.47 -1.38
CA ALA A 107 12.44 3.26 -1.53
C ALA A 107 11.91 4.22 -2.61
N ASP A 108 11.44 3.68 -3.73
CA ASP A 108 11.03 4.42 -4.94
C ASP A 108 12.06 5.45 -5.43
N GLY A 109 13.35 5.12 -5.29
CA GLY A 109 14.47 5.99 -5.66
C GLY A 109 14.82 7.07 -4.61
N GLY A 110 14.03 7.19 -3.54
CA GLY A 110 14.28 8.08 -2.41
C GLY A 110 14.90 7.38 -1.19
N ALA A 111 15.00 8.10 -0.07
CA ALA A 111 15.49 7.55 1.19
C ALA A 111 14.55 6.46 1.72
N GLY A 112 15.11 5.31 2.07
CA GLY A 112 14.35 4.18 2.58
C GLY A 112 15.00 2.86 2.25
N THR A 113 14.26 1.78 2.47
CA THR A 113 14.62 0.41 2.11
C THR A 113 13.42 -0.26 1.47
N SER A 114 13.64 -0.99 0.38
CA SER A 114 12.61 -1.75 -0.32
C SER A 114 13.03 -3.21 -0.45
N CYS A 115 12.10 -4.10 -0.16
CA CYS A 115 12.20 -5.54 -0.29
C CYS A 115 11.23 -6.01 -1.38
N SER A 116 11.63 -7.00 -2.16
CA SER A 116 10.73 -7.64 -3.11
C SER A 116 11.04 -9.11 -3.27
N ILE A 117 10.01 -9.90 -3.51
CA ILE A 117 10.14 -11.32 -3.87
C ILE A 117 9.34 -11.63 -5.12
N ALA A 118 9.87 -12.56 -5.92
CA ALA A 118 9.10 -13.30 -6.89
C ALA A 118 8.09 -14.19 -6.15
N TYR A 119 6.80 -14.07 -6.45
CA TYR A 119 5.75 -14.86 -5.85
C TYR A 119 4.68 -15.20 -6.90
N ALA A 120 4.46 -16.48 -7.16
CA ALA A 120 3.55 -16.96 -8.19
C ALA A 120 2.08 -16.98 -7.69
N TRP A 121 1.57 -15.84 -7.23
CA TRP A 121 0.16 -15.72 -6.88
C TRP A 121 -0.74 -15.93 -8.11
N LYS A 122 -1.98 -16.35 -7.87
CA LYS A 122 -2.96 -16.70 -8.91
C LYS A 122 -4.20 -15.84 -8.83
N THR A 123 -4.86 -15.63 -9.96
CA THR A 123 -6.19 -15.02 -9.98
C THR A 123 -7.22 -15.93 -9.32
N GLY A 124 -8.20 -15.35 -8.63
CA GLY A 124 -9.22 -16.05 -7.85
C GLY A 124 -8.72 -16.62 -6.50
N HIS A 125 -7.45 -16.42 -6.15
CA HIS A 125 -6.88 -16.86 -4.88
C HIS A 125 -6.69 -15.66 -3.94
N ALA A 126 -7.09 -15.83 -2.69
CA ALA A 126 -6.94 -14.83 -1.64
C ALA A 126 -5.54 -14.91 -1.00
N TYR A 127 -4.93 -13.74 -0.81
CA TYR A 127 -3.64 -13.59 -0.15
C TYR A 127 -3.74 -12.58 0.97
N ARG A 128 -3.20 -12.91 2.14
CA ARG A 128 -3.07 -12.00 3.27
C ARG A 128 -1.68 -11.40 3.27
N LEU A 129 -1.59 -10.08 3.16
CA LEU A 129 -0.34 -9.35 3.35
C LEU A 129 -0.28 -8.82 4.78
N GLN A 130 0.92 -8.82 5.34
CA GLN A 130 1.15 -8.43 6.73
C GLN A 130 2.42 -7.59 6.85
N ILE A 131 2.36 -6.60 7.74
CA ILE A 131 3.51 -5.85 8.26
C ILE A 131 3.53 -6.04 9.77
N THR A 132 4.68 -6.37 10.34
CA THR A 132 4.90 -6.40 11.80
C THR A 132 6.04 -5.47 12.19
N VAL A 133 5.94 -4.85 13.36
CA VAL A 133 7.05 -4.13 13.99
C VAL A 133 7.41 -4.79 15.31
N THR A 134 8.69 -5.09 15.49
CA THR A 134 9.25 -5.50 16.78
C THR A 134 10.12 -4.37 17.30
N GLN A 135 9.73 -3.77 18.42
CA GLN A 135 10.39 -2.56 18.93
C GLN A 135 11.73 -2.87 19.61
N ALA A 136 12.77 -2.09 19.28
CA ALA A 136 14.08 -2.09 19.93
C ALA A 136 14.68 -3.50 20.15
N ASN A 137 14.47 -4.42 19.20
CA ASN A 137 14.85 -5.82 19.33
C ASN A 137 16.26 -6.13 18.80
N LEU A 138 16.86 -5.21 18.04
CA LEU A 138 18.21 -5.37 17.54
C LEU A 138 19.24 -4.98 18.60
N SER A 139 20.43 -5.56 18.53
CA SER A 139 21.51 -5.32 19.50
C SER A 139 22.00 -3.87 19.56
N ASP A 140 21.74 -3.10 18.50
CA ASP A 140 22.03 -1.66 18.42
C ASP A 140 20.85 -0.78 18.86
N GLY A 141 19.81 -1.38 19.43
CA GLY A 141 18.63 -0.70 19.96
C GLY A 141 17.58 -0.33 18.90
N ARG A 142 17.81 -0.64 17.61
CA ARG A 142 16.82 -0.39 16.54
C ARG A 142 15.67 -1.39 16.57
N SER A 143 14.57 -1.00 15.92
CA SER A 143 13.40 -1.84 15.71
C SER A 143 13.50 -2.59 14.39
N THR A 144 12.72 -3.66 14.25
CA THR A 144 12.59 -4.41 13.00
C THR A 144 11.19 -4.24 12.44
N LEU A 145 11.07 -4.00 11.13
CA LEU A 145 9.84 -4.15 10.36
C LEU A 145 9.95 -5.38 9.46
N ASP A 146 8.97 -6.28 9.53
CA ASP A 146 8.92 -7.49 8.72
C ASP A 146 7.65 -7.51 7.86
N GLY A 147 7.82 -7.87 6.59
CA GLY A 147 6.72 -8.05 5.63
C GLY A 147 6.48 -9.52 5.34
N PHE A 148 5.21 -9.91 5.17
CA PHE A 148 4.82 -11.28 4.81
C PHE A 148 3.68 -11.30 3.79
N ILE A 149 3.62 -12.39 3.03
CA ILE A 149 2.46 -12.81 2.24
C ILE A 149 2.04 -14.22 2.67
N THR A 150 0.74 -14.45 2.84
CA THR A 150 0.17 -15.76 3.17
C THR A 150 -0.85 -16.13 2.12
N ASP A 151 -0.72 -17.30 1.51
CA ASP A 151 -1.79 -17.89 0.70
C ASP A 151 -2.88 -18.39 1.66
N VAL A 152 -4.06 -17.77 1.62
CA VAL A 152 -5.13 -18.01 2.62
C VAL A 152 -5.68 -19.43 2.51
N ALA A 153 -5.71 -20.02 1.32
CA ALA A 153 -6.24 -21.35 1.11
C ALA A 153 -5.33 -22.44 1.68
N THR A 154 -4.01 -22.24 1.60
CA THR A 154 -3.02 -23.22 2.08
C THR A 154 -2.48 -22.90 3.48
N GLY A 155 -2.63 -21.66 3.95
CA GLY A 155 -2.02 -21.17 5.19
C GLY A 155 -0.50 -20.96 5.10
N VAL A 156 0.10 -21.12 3.92
CA VAL A 156 1.56 -20.97 3.76
C VAL A 156 1.94 -19.50 3.78
N THR A 157 2.68 -19.10 4.81
CA THR A 157 3.27 -17.77 4.96
C THR A 157 4.70 -17.73 4.42
N THR A 158 4.99 -16.75 3.57
CA THR A 158 6.32 -16.48 3.02
C THR A 158 6.79 -15.08 3.46
N PRO A 159 7.99 -14.94 4.03
CA PRO A 159 8.58 -13.63 4.32
C PRO A 159 8.86 -12.86 3.03
N THR A 160 8.36 -11.63 2.95
CA THR A 160 8.67 -10.68 1.88
C THR A 160 9.98 -9.96 2.16
N GLY A 161 10.36 -9.77 3.42
CA GLY A 161 11.65 -9.17 3.80
C GLY A 161 11.61 -8.52 5.18
N SER A 162 12.79 -8.13 5.65
CA SER A 162 13.01 -7.52 6.96
C SER A 162 13.87 -6.26 6.85
N ILE A 163 13.50 -5.21 7.58
CA ILE A 163 14.11 -3.88 7.53
C ILE A 163 14.37 -3.41 8.97
N ALA A 164 15.61 -3.03 9.28
CA ALA A 164 15.92 -2.31 10.51
C ALA A 164 15.46 -0.85 10.37
N VAL A 165 14.80 -0.31 11.39
CA VAL A 165 14.36 1.10 11.44
C VAL A 165 14.73 1.73 12.78
N PRO A 166 14.88 3.07 12.85
CA PRO A 166 15.07 3.78 14.11
C PRO A 166 13.98 3.43 15.14
N ALA A 167 14.37 3.27 16.41
CA ALA A 167 13.43 2.91 17.47
C ALA A 167 12.39 4.00 17.77
N ASP A 168 12.76 5.25 17.52
CA ASP A 168 11.89 6.42 17.72
C ASP A 168 10.76 6.52 16.69
N TRP A 169 10.71 5.65 15.67
CA TRP A 169 9.55 5.51 14.79
C TRP A 169 8.30 5.02 15.55
N GLY A 170 8.49 4.35 16.69
CA GLY A 170 7.40 3.80 17.49
C GLY A 170 6.75 2.58 16.83
N GLY A 171 5.46 2.38 17.06
CA GLY A 171 4.67 1.34 16.40
C GLY A 171 4.24 1.72 14.99
N LEU A 172 3.21 1.05 14.50
CA LEU A 172 2.47 1.40 13.29
C LEU A 172 1.34 2.39 13.64
N SER A 173 1.04 3.32 12.74
CA SER A 173 -0.08 4.25 12.88
C SER A 173 -1.44 3.54 12.75
N SER A 174 -2.51 4.24 13.11
CA SER A 174 -3.87 3.68 13.17
C SER A 174 -4.69 3.86 11.91
N SER A 175 -4.09 4.41 10.86
CA SER A 175 -4.74 4.63 9.58
C SER A 175 -3.89 4.03 8.47
N ALA A 176 -4.58 3.37 7.55
CA ALA A 176 -3.97 2.87 6.34
C ALA A 176 -4.72 3.36 5.11
N TYR A 177 -4.02 3.30 4.00
CA TYR A 177 -4.39 3.82 2.71
C TYR A 177 -4.17 2.71 1.68
N LEU A 178 -5.27 2.15 1.19
CA LEU A 178 -5.25 1.23 0.06
C LEU A 178 -5.23 2.04 -1.22
N PHE A 179 -4.41 1.62 -2.18
CA PHE A 179 -4.37 2.22 -3.51
C PHE A 179 -4.13 1.21 -4.63
N ASP A 180 -4.80 1.47 -5.75
CA ASP A 180 -4.53 0.87 -7.05
C ASP A 180 -3.73 1.86 -7.90
N GLU A 181 -2.46 1.58 -8.12
CA GLU A 181 -1.61 2.41 -8.95
C GLU A 181 -1.39 1.78 -10.32
N TYR A 182 -1.77 2.50 -11.37
CA TYR A 182 -1.35 2.20 -12.73
C TYR A 182 -0.02 2.91 -13.04
N PHE A 183 1.12 2.21 -12.90
CA PHE A 183 2.48 2.76 -13.00
C PHE A 183 2.74 3.69 -14.19
N PRO A 184 2.21 3.45 -15.41
CA PRO A 184 2.41 4.38 -16.52
C PRO A 184 1.96 5.81 -16.23
N PHE A 185 1.13 6.03 -15.22
CA PHE A 185 0.73 7.36 -14.79
C PHE A 185 1.80 8.14 -14.03
N ASN A 186 2.80 7.48 -13.44
CA ASN A 186 3.84 8.15 -12.66
C ASN A 186 4.75 9.04 -13.53
N GLY A 187 4.82 8.76 -14.82
CA GLY A 187 5.47 9.60 -15.82
C GLY A 187 4.51 10.26 -16.82
N ALA A 188 3.18 10.15 -16.61
CA ALA A 188 2.21 10.66 -17.56
C ALA A 188 1.90 12.15 -17.34
N SER A 189 1.31 12.75 -18.38
CA SER A 189 0.87 14.13 -18.35
C SER A 189 -0.15 14.40 -17.23
N PRO A 190 -0.13 15.58 -16.59
CA PRO A 190 -1.20 16.00 -15.70
C PRO A 190 -2.52 16.18 -16.44
N ASP A 191 -2.52 16.34 -17.76
CA ASP A 191 -3.74 16.35 -18.59
C ASP A 191 -4.28 14.91 -18.77
N PRO A 192 -5.48 14.57 -18.24
CA PRO A 192 -6.07 13.25 -18.40
C PRO A 192 -6.25 12.82 -19.86
N MET A 193 -6.48 13.75 -20.80
CA MET A 193 -6.64 13.43 -22.22
C MET A 193 -5.37 12.89 -22.88
N GLN A 194 -4.21 13.13 -22.28
CA GLN A 194 -2.91 12.64 -22.75
C GLN A 194 -2.49 11.33 -22.09
N ARG A 195 -3.24 10.83 -21.11
CA ARG A 195 -2.94 9.58 -20.42
C ARG A 195 -3.45 8.38 -21.23
N PRO A 196 -2.71 7.26 -21.27
CA PRO A 196 -3.21 6.03 -21.90
C PRO A 196 -4.47 5.55 -21.19
N CYS A 197 -5.35 4.85 -21.91
CA CYS A 197 -6.49 4.21 -21.27
C CYS A 197 -6.00 3.10 -20.35
N VAL A 198 -6.48 3.12 -19.13
CA VAL A 198 -6.20 2.14 -18.09
C VAL A 198 -6.87 0.83 -18.49
N PRO A 199 -6.12 -0.27 -18.60
CA PRO A 199 -6.69 -1.57 -18.95
C PRO A 199 -7.50 -2.12 -17.79
N TYR A 200 -8.61 -2.82 -18.08
CA TYR A 200 -9.49 -3.31 -17.04
C TYR A 200 -8.77 -4.25 -16.06
N ALA A 201 -8.90 -3.94 -14.77
CA ALA A 201 -8.44 -4.76 -13.67
C ALA A 201 -9.54 -4.85 -12.61
N ARG A 202 -9.59 -6.00 -11.93
CA ARG A 202 -10.56 -6.24 -10.85
C ARG A 202 -9.92 -7.07 -9.76
N TYR A 203 -10.18 -6.68 -8.52
CA TYR A 203 -9.79 -7.44 -7.35
C TYR A 203 -10.74 -7.17 -6.18
N THR A 204 -10.87 -8.15 -5.31
CA THR A 204 -11.54 -7.98 -4.02
C THR A 204 -10.48 -7.72 -2.95
N THR A 205 -10.78 -6.84 -1.99
CA THR A 205 -9.87 -6.47 -0.90
C THR A 205 -10.61 -6.27 0.41
N SER A 206 -10.00 -6.66 1.52
CA SER A 206 -10.48 -6.26 2.84
C SER A 206 -9.97 -4.87 3.23
N LEU A 207 -10.71 -4.21 4.12
CA LEU A 207 -10.13 -3.18 4.96
C LEU A 207 -9.03 -3.80 5.84
N PRO A 208 -7.97 -3.05 6.17
CA PRO A 208 -6.90 -3.56 7.01
C PRO A 208 -7.39 -3.80 8.44
N HIS A 209 -6.76 -4.75 9.13
CA HIS A 209 -6.87 -4.95 10.57
C HIS A 209 -5.54 -4.55 11.21
N PHE A 210 -5.62 -3.88 12.36
CA PHE A 210 -4.46 -3.56 13.17
C PHE A 210 -4.43 -4.43 14.42
N TYR A 211 -3.25 -4.71 14.95
CA TYR A 211 -3.11 -5.48 16.17
C TYR A 211 -2.10 -4.86 17.13
N LEU A 212 -2.35 -5.10 18.41
CA LEU A 212 -1.37 -4.91 19.46
C LEU A 212 -1.43 -6.11 20.39
N LYS A 213 -0.33 -6.86 20.52
CA LYS A 213 -0.21 -8.06 21.36
C LYS A 213 -1.36 -9.04 21.08
N ASP A 214 -1.58 -9.30 19.79
CA ASP A 214 -2.62 -10.17 19.25
C ASP A 214 -4.08 -9.74 19.50
N VAL A 215 -4.32 -8.58 20.12
CA VAL A 215 -5.66 -7.97 20.17
C VAL A 215 -5.96 -7.32 18.82
N ASP A 216 -7.07 -7.71 18.18
CA ASP A 216 -7.53 -7.15 16.91
C ASP A 216 -8.25 -5.80 17.09
N TYR A 217 -7.91 -4.85 16.24
CA TYR A 217 -8.50 -3.54 16.10
C TYR A 217 -8.96 -3.37 14.65
N PRO A 218 -10.20 -3.80 14.34
CA PRO A 218 -10.73 -3.67 12.99
C PRO A 218 -10.85 -2.20 12.61
N THR A 219 -10.72 -1.92 11.32
CA THR A 219 -10.85 -0.56 10.79
C THR A 219 -12.23 -0.32 10.21
N THR A 220 -12.60 0.95 10.14
CA THR A 220 -13.76 1.43 9.38
C THR A 220 -13.28 2.32 8.24
N GLU A 221 -13.96 2.26 7.10
CA GLU A 221 -13.75 3.23 6.02
C GLU A 221 -13.89 4.66 6.53
N ARG A 222 -12.98 5.52 6.07
CA ARG A 222 -13.02 6.97 6.29
C ARG A 222 -13.31 7.73 5.01
N SER A 223 -12.78 7.27 3.89
CA SER A 223 -12.99 7.91 2.59
C SER A 223 -12.67 6.94 1.44
N ILE A 224 -13.36 7.13 0.32
CA ILE A 224 -13.02 6.52 -0.97
C ILE A 224 -12.73 7.63 -1.97
N ARG A 225 -11.73 7.43 -2.84
CA ARG A 225 -11.47 8.25 -4.03
C ARG A 225 -11.43 7.37 -5.28
N VAL A 226 -11.99 7.87 -6.38
CA VAL A 226 -12.08 7.14 -7.66
C VAL A 226 -11.83 8.02 -8.90
N ASN A 227 -11.41 9.28 -8.74
CA ASN A 227 -11.52 10.29 -9.80
C ASN A 227 -10.27 11.17 -10.05
N THR A 228 -9.14 10.90 -9.40
CA THR A 228 -7.84 11.56 -9.63
C THR A 228 -7.02 10.91 -10.75
N GLY A 229 -7.15 9.59 -10.91
CA GLY A 229 -6.56 8.77 -11.97
C GLY A 229 -7.37 8.78 -13.27
N LYS A 230 -8.15 9.83 -13.53
CA LYS A 230 -8.86 9.96 -14.82
C LYS A 230 -7.89 9.83 -15.99
N ASP A 231 -8.31 9.09 -16.99
CA ASP A 231 -7.57 8.84 -18.23
C ASP A 231 -8.35 9.36 -19.45
N LYS A 232 -7.76 9.24 -20.65
CA LYS A 232 -8.43 9.72 -21.86
C LYS A 232 -9.76 9.01 -22.13
N CYS A 233 -9.90 7.74 -21.77
CA CYS A 233 -11.12 6.97 -21.96
C CYS A 233 -12.24 7.46 -21.01
N ALA A 234 -11.93 7.71 -19.75
CA ALA A 234 -12.83 8.27 -18.76
C ALA A 234 -13.30 9.68 -19.16
N VAL A 235 -12.40 10.51 -19.69
CA VAL A 235 -12.78 11.85 -20.18
C VAL A 235 -13.71 11.74 -21.38
N LEU A 236 -13.38 10.92 -22.39
CA LEU A 236 -14.21 10.73 -23.57
C LEU A 236 -15.60 10.14 -23.24
N ALA A 237 -15.67 9.26 -22.24
CA ALA A 237 -16.92 8.67 -21.77
C ALA A 237 -17.73 9.58 -20.82
N GLY A 238 -17.13 10.67 -20.30
CA GLY A 238 -17.77 11.56 -19.34
C GLY A 238 -18.04 10.93 -17.96
N THR A 239 -17.39 9.80 -17.63
CA THR A 239 -17.60 9.04 -16.38
C THR A 239 -16.27 8.51 -15.86
N PRO A 240 -16.09 8.36 -14.52
CA PRO A 240 -14.93 7.66 -13.98
C PRO A 240 -14.81 6.25 -14.54
N ASN A 241 -13.58 5.81 -14.79
CA ASN A 241 -13.20 4.46 -15.19
C ASN A 241 -12.72 3.61 -13.99
N ALA A 242 -12.94 4.08 -12.76
CA ALA A 242 -12.68 3.36 -11.53
C ALA A 242 -13.97 3.24 -10.70
N ARG A 243 -14.12 2.13 -9.99
CA ARG A 243 -15.28 1.84 -9.14
C ARG A 243 -14.84 1.13 -7.88
N ALA A 244 -15.46 1.50 -6.77
CA ALA A 244 -15.37 0.78 -5.51
C ALA A 244 -16.78 0.36 -5.08
N THR A 245 -17.00 -0.94 -4.87
CA THR A 245 -18.28 -1.49 -4.45
C THR A 245 -18.10 -2.20 -3.12
N LEU A 246 -18.82 -1.76 -2.09
CA LEU A 246 -18.86 -2.43 -0.79
C LEU A 246 -19.62 -3.77 -0.95
N VAL A 247 -18.92 -4.89 -0.76
CA VAL A 247 -19.48 -6.25 -0.91
C VAL A 247 -20.09 -6.74 0.39
N ASN A 248 -19.46 -6.39 1.51
CA ASN A 248 -19.93 -6.63 2.88
C ASN A 248 -19.40 -5.51 3.78
N THR A 249 -19.50 -5.63 5.11
CA THR A 249 -19.12 -4.55 6.04
C THR A 249 -17.67 -4.08 5.97
N THR A 250 -16.74 -4.89 5.48
CA THR A 250 -15.29 -4.59 5.50
C THR A 250 -14.57 -4.99 4.21
N THR A 251 -15.29 -5.40 3.17
CA THR A 251 -14.70 -5.91 1.93
C THR A 251 -15.21 -5.13 0.73
N TYR A 252 -14.30 -4.75 -0.15
CA TYR A 252 -14.58 -3.99 -1.36
C TYR A 252 -14.19 -4.80 -2.60
N LEU A 253 -15.06 -4.73 -3.60
CA LEU A 253 -14.70 -5.05 -4.97
C LEU A 253 -14.20 -3.76 -5.63
N LEU A 254 -12.95 -3.77 -6.06
CA LEU A 254 -12.30 -2.66 -6.73
C LEU A 254 -12.10 -2.98 -8.20
N GLU A 255 -12.49 -2.01 -9.03
CA GLU A 255 -12.38 -2.08 -10.48
C GLU A 255 -11.70 -0.82 -11.00
N ASN A 256 -10.74 -1.00 -11.91
CA ASN A 256 -10.05 0.08 -12.62
C ASN A 256 -10.08 -0.20 -14.13
N GLY A 257 -10.03 0.83 -14.98
CA GLY A 257 -10.31 0.69 -16.42
C GLY A 257 -11.74 0.24 -16.76
N PHE A 258 -12.68 0.37 -15.81
CA PHE A 258 -14.08 -0.02 -15.90
C PHE A 258 -14.87 0.96 -16.78
N LEU A 259 -15.11 0.61 -18.03
CA LEU A 259 -16.07 1.29 -18.92
C LEU A 259 -16.83 0.24 -19.74
N PRO A 260 -18.10 0.48 -20.11
CA PRO A 260 -18.84 -0.41 -20.99
C PRO A 260 -18.07 -0.65 -22.30
N GLY A 261 -17.86 -1.93 -22.65
CA GLY A 261 -17.11 -2.32 -23.85
C GLY A 261 -15.58 -2.27 -23.72
N SER A 262 -15.02 -1.86 -22.57
CA SER A 262 -13.58 -2.01 -22.32
C SER A 262 -13.16 -3.47 -22.47
N PRO A 263 -12.03 -3.77 -23.13
CA PRO A 263 -11.50 -5.13 -23.19
C PRO A 263 -11.35 -5.74 -21.78
N GLY A 264 -12.05 -6.84 -21.53
CA GLY A 264 -12.03 -7.55 -20.24
C GLY A 264 -13.11 -7.11 -19.24
N ALA A 265 -13.76 -5.96 -19.44
CA ALA A 265 -14.90 -5.56 -18.62
C ALA A 265 -16.13 -6.43 -18.97
N PRO A 266 -17.00 -6.73 -17.98
CA PRO A 266 -18.29 -7.35 -18.27
C PRO A 266 -19.07 -6.54 -19.33
N LYS A 267 -19.76 -7.25 -20.23
CA LYS A 267 -20.60 -6.64 -21.28
C LYS A 267 -21.85 -6.00 -20.70
#